data_AF-A0A2S7YMR9-F1
#
_entry.id   AF-A0A2S7YMR9-F1
#
_cell.length_a   1.000
_cell.length_b   1.000
_cell.length_c   1.000
_cell.angle_alpha   90.00
_cell.angle_beta   90.00
_cell.angle_gamma   90.00
#
_symmetry.space_group_name_H-M   'P 1'
#
loop_
_entity.id
_entity.type
_entity.pdbx_description
1 polymer ?
#
loop_
_entity_poly.entity_id
_entity_poly.type
_entity_poly.pdbx_seq_one_letter_code
_entity_poly.pdbx_strand_id
1 'polypeptide(L)'
;MKDMYDVIKDRKMHHVVVPGSHDAVMNNITMAGWWGFGSADNTETQSLDLYHQLKVGSRYFDMRISSVNNGKFYGAHVSDELGKTPAGATGPSLDDLIIGMNRFSNDYPGEVVVWYMKYMTDLSIKGGTYWSEDKIKEFYDKLETIHNRCPGDLAGNTPLNELSISTFMNANDGKGCVLLLIDGRFDPKLNGQTFVRPDKGIFFGPPALARRRWPAATSGPKRRTRAGTASGKSIFSRAI
;
A
#
# COMPACT_ATOMS: atom_id res chain seq x y z
N MET A 1 -17.58 -4.82 -10.79
CA MET A 1 -17.76 -3.43 -11.24
C MET A 1 -18.40 -3.35 -12.62
N LYS A 2 -18.07 -4.25 -13.55
CA LYS A 2 -18.58 -4.24 -14.94
C LYS A 2 -20.11 -4.11 -15.05
N ASP A 3 -20.87 -4.82 -14.23
CA ASP A 3 -22.34 -4.77 -14.25
C ASP A 3 -22.92 -3.40 -13.87
N MET A 4 -22.14 -2.56 -13.18
CA MET A 4 -22.53 -1.21 -12.81
C MET A 4 -22.08 -0.16 -13.83
N TYR A 5 -21.45 -0.55 -14.94
CA TYR A 5 -20.77 0.36 -15.86
C TYR A 5 -21.65 1.54 -16.26
N ASP A 6 -22.88 1.31 -16.72
CA ASP A 6 -23.77 2.40 -17.16
C ASP A 6 -24.20 3.35 -16.05
N VAL A 7 -24.09 2.93 -14.78
CA VAL A 7 -24.42 3.75 -13.61
C VAL A 7 -23.21 4.57 -13.15
N ILE A 8 -22.00 4.01 -13.22
CA ILE A 8 -20.80 4.62 -12.64
C ILE A 8 -19.84 5.23 -13.65
N LYS A 9 -19.96 4.95 -14.96
CA LYS A 9 -18.97 5.33 -15.99
C LYS A 9 -18.54 6.79 -15.96
N ASP A 10 -19.45 7.71 -15.66
CA ASP A 10 -19.19 9.16 -15.64
C ASP A 10 -18.76 9.68 -14.26
N ARG A 11 -18.75 8.82 -13.24
CA ARG A 11 -18.27 9.16 -11.90
C ARG A 11 -16.75 9.18 -11.90
N LYS A 12 -16.17 10.22 -11.28
CA LYS A 12 -14.75 10.23 -10.95
C LYS A 12 -14.37 9.03 -10.09
N MET A 13 -13.15 8.52 -10.22
CA MET A 13 -12.67 7.37 -9.46
C MET A 13 -12.90 7.54 -7.95
N HIS A 14 -12.62 8.72 -7.39
CA HIS A 14 -12.82 8.97 -5.96
C HIS A 14 -14.28 9.06 -5.50
N HIS A 15 -15.24 9.12 -6.42
CA HIS A 15 -16.67 9.06 -6.11
C HIS A 15 -17.20 7.62 -6.06
N VAL A 16 -16.44 6.64 -6.56
CA VAL A 16 -16.87 5.24 -6.60
C VAL A 16 -16.51 4.56 -5.28
N VAL A 17 -17.52 4.03 -4.62
CA VAL A 17 -17.35 3.27 -3.37
C VAL A 17 -16.94 1.84 -3.72
N VAL A 18 -15.81 1.39 -3.16
CA VAL A 18 -15.34 0.01 -3.31
C VAL A 18 -14.92 -0.57 -1.96
N PRO A 19 -15.12 -1.88 -1.72
CA PRO A 19 -14.53 -2.55 -0.57
C PRO A 19 -13.01 -2.56 -0.66
N GLY A 20 -12.35 -2.43 0.49
CA GLY A 20 -10.90 -2.51 0.59
C GLY A 20 -10.43 -3.42 1.72
N SER A 21 -9.23 -3.98 1.55
CA SER A 21 -8.61 -4.91 2.49
C SER A 21 -7.36 -4.29 3.12
N HIS A 22 -7.31 -4.23 4.45
CA HIS A 22 -6.17 -3.76 5.23
C HIS A 22 -5.17 -4.89 5.45
N ASP A 23 -3.87 -4.63 5.24
CA ASP A 23 -2.82 -5.67 5.22
C ASP A 23 -3.25 -6.87 4.36
N ALA A 24 -3.72 -6.57 3.14
CA ALA A 24 -4.42 -7.51 2.26
C ALA A 24 -3.69 -8.82 1.99
N VAL A 25 -2.37 -8.81 2.17
CA VAL A 25 -1.44 -9.91 1.90
C VAL A 25 -1.14 -10.72 3.16
N MET A 26 -1.98 -10.63 4.20
CA MET A 26 -1.86 -11.39 5.43
C MET A 26 -3.05 -12.31 5.66
N ASN A 27 -3.28 -13.22 4.71
CA ASN A 27 -4.32 -14.25 4.81
C ASN A 27 -3.85 -15.57 5.45
N ASN A 28 -2.54 -15.76 5.54
CA ASN A 28 -1.89 -16.87 6.21
C ASN A 28 -0.42 -16.51 6.43
N ILE A 29 0.16 -16.86 7.57
CA ILE A 29 1.60 -16.74 7.80
C ILE A 29 2.35 -17.82 7.02
N THR A 30 3.37 -17.43 6.26
CA THR A 30 4.21 -18.37 5.52
C THR A 30 5.45 -18.78 6.31
N MET A 31 5.82 -20.06 6.21
CA MET A 31 7.07 -20.58 6.77
C MET A 31 8.29 -20.31 5.89
N ALA A 32 8.08 -19.96 4.61
CA ALA A 32 9.18 -19.69 3.67
C ALA A 32 9.76 -18.26 3.82
N GLY A 33 9.03 -17.38 4.49
CA GLY A 33 9.37 -15.98 4.66
C GLY A 33 10.06 -15.69 5.99
N TRP A 34 9.85 -14.48 6.50
CA TRP A 34 10.36 -14.02 7.78
C TRP A 34 9.31 -14.13 8.89
N TRP A 35 9.78 -14.45 10.10
CA TRP A 35 8.97 -14.56 11.31
C TRP A 35 9.64 -13.88 12.50
N GLY A 36 8.88 -13.03 13.20
CA GLY A 36 9.31 -12.35 14.42
C GLY A 36 8.16 -12.27 15.42
N PHE A 37 7.76 -13.41 15.99
CA PHE A 37 6.64 -13.52 16.95
C PHE A 37 5.24 -13.19 16.37
N GLY A 38 5.07 -13.31 15.06
CA GLY A 38 3.75 -13.25 14.43
C GLY A 38 2.93 -14.52 14.68
N SER A 39 1.63 -14.35 14.87
CA SER A 39 0.61 -15.39 14.94
C SER A 39 -0.64 -14.96 14.18
N ALA A 40 -1.55 -15.90 13.93
CA ALA A 40 -2.85 -15.59 13.33
C ALA A 40 -3.58 -14.47 14.11
N ASP A 41 -3.53 -14.51 15.44
CA ASP A 41 -4.22 -13.54 16.30
C ASP A 41 -3.69 -12.09 16.19
N ASN A 42 -2.43 -11.90 15.80
CA ASN A 42 -1.79 -10.58 15.83
C ASN A 42 -1.29 -10.08 14.47
N THR A 43 -1.14 -10.97 13.49
CA THR A 43 -0.53 -10.64 12.18
C THR A 43 -1.48 -10.91 11.02
N GLU A 44 -2.30 -11.98 11.08
CA GLU A 44 -3.27 -12.27 10.02
C GLU A 44 -4.46 -11.31 10.11
N THR A 45 -4.77 -10.65 9.00
CA THR A 45 -5.86 -9.66 8.92
C THR A 45 -6.94 -10.07 7.93
N GLN A 46 -6.65 -11.07 7.10
CA GLN A 46 -7.54 -11.60 6.09
C GLN A 46 -7.70 -13.11 6.28
N SER A 47 -8.81 -13.67 5.80
CA SER A 47 -9.02 -15.14 5.77
C SER A 47 -9.00 -15.70 4.35
N LEU A 48 -9.02 -14.83 3.35
CA LEU A 48 -9.05 -15.18 1.93
C LEU A 48 -7.76 -14.76 1.26
N ASP A 49 -7.22 -15.58 0.36
CA ASP A 49 -6.13 -15.16 -0.52
C ASP A 49 -6.57 -14.01 -1.44
N LEU A 50 -5.62 -13.38 -2.13
CA LEU A 50 -5.89 -12.21 -2.96
C LEU A 50 -6.95 -12.47 -4.04
N TYR A 51 -6.88 -13.61 -4.73
CA TYR A 51 -7.84 -13.97 -5.77
C TYR A 51 -9.27 -14.09 -5.20
N HIS A 52 -9.39 -14.71 -4.02
CA HIS A 52 -10.68 -14.86 -3.36
C HIS A 52 -11.21 -13.54 -2.78
N GLN A 53 -10.34 -12.66 -2.26
CA GLN A 53 -10.73 -11.30 -1.86
C GLN A 53 -11.28 -10.50 -3.06
N LEU A 54 -10.64 -10.62 -4.23
CA LEU A 54 -11.11 -10.01 -5.47
C LEU A 54 -12.47 -10.58 -5.89
N LYS A 55 -12.68 -11.90 -5.80
CA LYS A 55 -13.97 -12.52 -6.14
C LYS A 55 -15.13 -12.05 -5.26
N VAL A 56 -14.88 -11.79 -3.98
CA VAL A 56 -15.92 -11.31 -3.06
C VAL A 56 -16.09 -9.78 -3.05
N GLY A 57 -15.35 -9.06 -3.91
CA GLY A 57 -15.62 -7.66 -4.24
C GLY A 57 -14.58 -6.64 -3.80
N SER A 58 -13.51 -7.03 -3.09
CA SER A 58 -12.42 -6.09 -2.75
C SER A 58 -11.77 -5.54 -4.02
N ARG A 59 -11.61 -4.21 -4.10
CA ARG A 59 -10.93 -3.54 -5.23
C ARG A 59 -9.83 -2.58 -4.79
N TYR A 60 -9.66 -2.37 -3.48
CA TYR A 60 -8.59 -1.55 -2.93
C TYR A 60 -7.77 -2.35 -1.90
N PHE A 61 -6.47 -2.51 -2.14
CA PHE A 61 -5.63 -3.37 -1.32
C PHE A 61 -4.47 -2.58 -0.71
N ASP A 62 -4.36 -2.61 0.63
CA ASP A 62 -3.16 -2.17 1.36
C ASP A 62 -2.11 -3.29 1.26
N MET A 63 -1.17 -3.13 0.32
CA MET A 63 -0.15 -4.12 -0.01
C MET A 63 1.15 -3.76 0.70
N ARG A 64 1.51 -4.50 1.75
CA ARG A 64 2.77 -4.25 2.47
C ARG A 64 3.76 -5.33 2.08
N ILE A 65 4.81 -4.95 1.35
CA ILE A 65 5.75 -5.90 0.75
C ILE A 65 7.15 -5.63 1.26
N SER A 66 7.77 -6.68 1.80
CA SER A 66 9.17 -6.67 2.24
C SER A 66 9.95 -7.77 1.55
N SER A 67 11.26 -7.60 1.45
CA SER A 67 12.16 -8.68 1.04
C SER A 67 12.61 -9.48 2.27
N VAL A 68 12.76 -10.78 2.08
CA VAL A 68 13.21 -11.73 3.09
C VAL A 68 14.08 -12.80 2.43
N ASN A 69 14.92 -13.49 3.21
CA ASN A 69 15.60 -14.75 2.88
C ASN A 69 16.12 -14.79 1.42
N ASN A 70 17.32 -14.24 1.20
CA ASN A 70 17.94 -14.15 -0.13
C ASN A 70 17.21 -13.19 -1.10
N GLY A 71 16.49 -12.20 -0.56
CA GLY A 71 15.97 -11.07 -1.31
C GLY A 71 14.68 -11.33 -2.07
N LYS A 72 13.93 -12.39 -1.75
CA LYS A 72 12.59 -12.65 -2.31
C LYS A 72 11.54 -11.76 -1.66
N PHE A 73 10.48 -11.43 -2.39
CA PHE A 73 9.43 -10.51 -1.92
C PHE A 73 8.21 -11.25 -1.36
N TYR A 74 7.74 -10.79 -0.20
CA TYR A 74 6.58 -11.36 0.48
C TYR A 74 5.69 -10.26 1.04
N GLY A 75 4.41 -10.57 1.17
CA GLY A 75 3.52 -9.81 2.04
C GLY A 75 4.06 -9.76 3.46
N ALA A 76 3.91 -8.64 4.15
CA ALA A 76 4.43 -8.48 5.50
C ALA A 76 3.49 -7.63 6.34
N HIS A 77 3.31 -8.02 7.60
CA HIS A 77 2.69 -7.18 8.60
C HIS A 77 3.58 -7.19 9.83
N VAL A 78 4.18 -6.04 10.09
CA VAL A 78 5.16 -5.85 11.17
C VAL A 78 4.88 -4.56 11.92
N SER A 79 5.26 -4.53 13.19
CA SER A 79 5.07 -3.38 14.08
C SER A 79 5.87 -2.14 13.66
N ASP A 80 7.09 -2.36 13.16
CA ASP A 80 8.02 -1.34 12.68
C ASP A 80 9.03 -1.99 11.72
N GLU A 81 8.89 -1.74 10.42
CA GLU A 81 9.68 -2.35 9.36
C GLU A 81 11.16 -1.93 9.35
N LEU A 82 11.51 -0.88 10.09
CA LEU A 82 12.89 -0.40 10.33
C LEU A 82 13.26 -0.47 11.82
N GLY A 83 12.46 -1.20 12.61
CA GLY A 83 12.70 -1.41 14.01
C GLY A 83 13.86 -2.37 14.23
N LYS A 84 14.63 -2.16 15.31
CA LYS A 84 15.69 -3.10 15.76
C LYS A 84 15.17 -4.53 15.97
N THR A 85 13.93 -4.64 16.41
CA THR A 85 13.23 -5.88 16.72
C THR A 85 11.79 -5.76 16.23
N PRO A 86 11.55 -5.86 14.90
CA PRO A 86 10.20 -5.88 14.38
C PRO A 86 9.46 -7.07 14.97
N ALA A 87 8.19 -6.88 15.35
CA ALA A 87 7.29 -7.97 15.70
C ALA A 87 6.27 -8.18 14.57
N GLY A 88 5.98 -9.43 14.21
CA GLY A 88 5.05 -9.79 13.16
C GLY A 88 5.53 -10.98 12.33
N ALA A 89 5.02 -11.10 11.10
CA ALA A 89 5.43 -12.14 10.17
C ALA A 89 5.14 -11.75 8.72
N THR A 90 5.53 -12.65 7.82
CA THR A 90 5.24 -12.54 6.39
C THR A 90 4.11 -13.46 5.96
N GLY A 91 3.38 -13.04 4.93
CA GLY A 91 2.32 -13.76 4.26
C GLY A 91 2.78 -14.35 2.93
N PRO A 92 1.90 -14.52 1.92
CA PRO A 92 2.25 -15.11 0.63
C PRO A 92 3.38 -14.37 -0.11
N SER A 93 4.02 -15.09 -1.02
CA SER A 93 5.04 -14.50 -1.89
C SER A 93 4.41 -13.52 -2.90
N LEU A 94 5.19 -12.54 -3.36
CA LEU A 94 4.74 -11.63 -4.42
C LEU A 94 4.34 -12.38 -5.70
N ASP A 95 5.03 -13.49 -6.00
CA ASP A 95 4.75 -14.29 -7.18
C ASP A 95 3.35 -14.93 -7.10
N ASP A 96 2.96 -15.44 -5.93
CA ASP A 96 1.61 -15.98 -5.71
C ASP A 96 0.54 -14.88 -5.81
N LEU A 97 0.82 -13.68 -5.30
CA LEU A 97 -0.06 -12.53 -5.40
C LEU A 97 -0.28 -12.10 -6.86
N ILE A 98 0.80 -12.06 -7.66
CA ILE A 98 0.74 -11.75 -9.09
C ILE A 98 -0.05 -12.83 -9.84
N ILE A 99 0.18 -14.11 -9.54
CA ILE A 99 -0.59 -15.22 -10.14
C ILE A 99 -2.09 -15.05 -9.84
N GLY A 100 -2.45 -14.76 -8.58
CA GLY A 100 -3.84 -14.51 -8.18
C GLY A 100 -4.47 -13.33 -8.91
N MET A 101 -3.74 -12.23 -9.06
CA MET A 101 -4.20 -11.04 -9.80
C MET A 101 -4.36 -11.32 -11.29
N ASN A 102 -3.39 -11.98 -11.92
CA ASN A 102 -3.44 -12.31 -13.35
C ASN A 102 -4.60 -13.25 -13.67
N ARG A 103 -4.82 -14.24 -12.80
CA ARG A 103 -5.99 -15.11 -12.88
C ARG A 103 -7.28 -14.29 -12.80
N PHE A 104 -7.41 -13.40 -11.82
CA PHE A 104 -8.61 -12.56 -11.69
C PHE A 104 -8.84 -11.66 -12.91
N SER A 105 -7.79 -11.00 -13.42
CA SER A 105 -7.88 -10.16 -14.62
C SER A 105 -8.35 -10.93 -15.86
N ASN A 106 -8.04 -12.23 -15.95
CA ASN A 106 -8.50 -13.09 -17.03
C ASN A 106 -9.95 -13.56 -16.81
N ASP A 107 -10.30 -13.95 -15.59
CA ASP A 107 -11.62 -14.47 -15.23
C ASP A 107 -12.70 -13.35 -15.25
N TYR A 108 -12.32 -12.12 -14.94
CA TYR A 108 -13.22 -10.98 -14.75
C TYR A 108 -12.71 -9.71 -15.48
N PRO A 109 -12.74 -9.67 -16.82
CA PRO A 109 -12.31 -8.50 -17.57
C PRO A 109 -13.23 -7.28 -17.32
N GLY A 110 -12.64 -6.09 -17.31
CA GLY A 110 -13.35 -4.82 -17.15
C GLY A 110 -13.38 -4.30 -15.70
N GLU A 111 -12.70 -5.00 -14.79
CA GLU A 111 -12.58 -4.61 -13.38
C GLU A 111 -11.43 -3.61 -13.17
N VAL A 112 -11.57 -2.75 -12.16
CA VAL A 112 -10.54 -1.79 -11.75
C VAL A 112 -10.06 -2.17 -10.37
N VAL A 113 -8.78 -2.45 -10.23
CA VAL A 113 -8.17 -2.91 -8.97
C VAL A 113 -7.04 -1.98 -8.58
N VAL A 114 -6.97 -1.58 -7.31
CA VAL A 114 -5.93 -0.69 -6.79
C VAL A 114 -5.07 -1.47 -5.81
N TRP A 115 -3.78 -1.57 -6.11
CA TRP A 115 -2.76 -1.99 -5.15
C TRP A 115 -2.03 -0.75 -4.64
N TYR A 116 -2.16 -0.48 -3.35
CA TYR A 116 -1.41 0.57 -2.68
C TYR A 116 -0.25 -0.05 -1.89
N MET A 117 0.97 0.11 -2.39
CA MET A 117 2.15 -0.62 -1.92
C MET A 117 3.03 0.18 -0.96
N LYS A 118 3.55 -0.51 0.06
CA LYS A 118 4.32 0.04 1.20
C LYS A 118 5.51 -0.85 1.61
N TYR A 119 6.31 -0.32 2.54
CA TYR A 119 7.52 -0.88 3.19
C TYR A 119 8.79 -0.77 2.36
N MET A 120 8.93 -1.50 1.24
CA MET A 120 10.17 -1.44 0.44
C MET A 120 11.44 -1.66 1.28
N THR A 121 11.35 -2.57 2.25
CA THR A 121 12.40 -2.90 3.22
C THR A 121 12.77 -4.38 3.17
N ASP A 122 13.99 -4.70 3.59
CA ASP A 122 14.46 -6.04 3.86
C ASP A 122 14.37 -6.35 5.36
N LEU A 123 13.61 -7.38 5.73
CA LEU A 123 13.44 -7.82 7.12
C LEU A 123 14.46 -8.89 7.54
N SER A 124 15.26 -9.42 6.62
CA SER A 124 16.32 -10.41 6.93
C SER A 124 17.47 -9.78 7.72
N ILE A 125 17.57 -8.45 7.70
CA ILE A 125 18.62 -7.70 8.38
C ILE A 125 18.06 -7.16 9.70
N LYS A 126 18.75 -7.44 10.82
CA LYS A 126 18.38 -6.89 12.13
C LYS A 126 18.35 -5.37 12.07
N GLY A 127 17.22 -4.77 12.44
CA GLY A 127 17.01 -3.33 12.28
C GLY A 127 16.22 -2.92 11.05
N GLY A 128 15.96 -3.84 10.12
CA GLY A 128 15.38 -3.49 8.83
C GLY A 128 16.31 -2.59 8.01
N THR A 129 16.22 -2.69 6.69
CA THR A 129 16.89 -1.73 5.81
C THR A 129 16.00 -1.45 4.62
N TYR A 130 16.04 -0.23 4.11
CA TYR A 130 15.48 0.06 2.81
C TYR A 130 16.15 -0.79 1.73
N TRP A 131 15.39 -1.08 0.67
CA TRP A 131 15.94 -1.68 -0.55
C TRP A 131 16.95 -0.78 -1.24
N SER A 132 17.98 -1.40 -1.83
CA SER A 132 18.84 -0.74 -2.81
C SER A 132 18.07 -0.42 -4.09
N GLU A 133 18.64 0.44 -4.95
CA GLU A 133 18.08 0.73 -6.27
C GLU A 133 17.86 -0.56 -7.10
N ASP A 134 18.83 -1.49 -7.10
CA ASP A 134 18.72 -2.74 -7.85
C ASP A 134 17.56 -3.60 -7.36
N LYS A 135 17.34 -3.66 -6.05
CA LYS A 135 16.23 -4.42 -5.46
C LYS A 135 14.87 -3.77 -5.77
N ILE A 136 14.81 -2.44 -5.82
CA ILE A 136 13.62 -1.71 -6.29
C ILE A 136 13.34 -2.04 -7.76
N LYS A 137 14.36 -2.08 -8.62
CA LYS A 137 14.19 -2.46 -10.03
C LYS A 137 13.69 -3.89 -10.17
N GLU A 138 14.26 -4.85 -9.44
CA GLU A 138 13.82 -6.24 -9.43
C GLU A 138 12.35 -6.38 -8.99
N PHE A 139 11.94 -5.62 -7.96
CA PHE A 139 10.56 -5.58 -7.52
C PHE A 139 9.62 -5.08 -8.64
N TYR A 140 9.99 -4.00 -9.32
CA TYR A 140 9.19 -3.47 -10.42
C TYR A 140 9.17 -4.37 -11.65
N ASP A 141 10.27 -5.04 -11.98
CA ASP A 141 10.31 -6.04 -13.06
C ASP A 141 9.30 -7.17 -12.79
N LYS A 142 9.13 -7.59 -11.54
CA LYS A 142 8.06 -8.53 -11.16
C LYS A 142 6.68 -7.93 -11.33
N LEU A 143 6.43 -6.70 -10.86
CA LEU A 143 5.14 -6.03 -11.06
C LEU A 143 4.76 -5.88 -12.53
N GLU A 144 5.74 -5.75 -13.43
CA GLU A 144 5.55 -5.69 -14.87
C GLU A 144 5.03 -7.01 -15.50
N THR A 145 4.91 -8.07 -14.72
CA THR A 145 4.24 -9.31 -15.14
C THR A 145 2.73 -9.33 -14.83
N ILE A 146 2.20 -8.32 -14.12
CA ILE A 146 0.77 -8.21 -13.82
C ILE A 146 -0.04 -7.88 -15.09
N HIS A 147 -1.05 -8.67 -15.44
CA HIS A 147 -1.89 -8.42 -16.62
C HIS A 147 -2.74 -7.16 -16.45
N ASN A 148 -2.99 -6.47 -17.56
CA ASN A 148 -3.87 -5.30 -17.64
C ASN A 148 -3.48 -4.19 -16.64
N ARG A 149 -2.19 -3.89 -16.45
CA ARG A 149 -1.81 -2.69 -15.69
C ARG A 149 -2.43 -1.44 -16.32
N CYS A 150 -2.71 -0.43 -15.51
CA CYS A 150 -3.21 0.83 -16.06
C CYS A 150 -2.14 1.47 -16.97
N PRO A 151 -2.49 1.88 -18.21
CA PRO A 151 -1.57 2.55 -19.13
C PRO A 151 -0.89 3.76 -18.48
N GLY A 152 0.39 3.98 -18.78
CA GLY A 152 1.16 5.05 -18.15
C GLY A 152 0.73 6.46 -18.51
N ASP A 153 0.17 6.61 -19.69
CA ASP A 153 -0.35 7.85 -20.26
C ASP A 153 -1.84 8.09 -19.93
N LEU A 154 -2.49 7.15 -19.21
CA LEU A 154 -3.92 7.20 -18.89
C LEU A 154 -4.36 8.54 -18.30
N ALA A 155 -3.50 9.17 -17.49
CA ALA A 155 -3.81 10.37 -16.76
C ALA A 155 -3.53 11.68 -17.53
N GLY A 156 -2.62 11.65 -18.51
CA GLY A 156 -2.02 12.87 -19.05
C GLY A 156 -1.56 13.81 -17.92
N ASN A 157 -2.19 14.99 -17.83
CA ASN A 157 -1.95 15.97 -16.77
C ASN A 157 -3.00 15.97 -15.63
N THR A 158 -3.98 15.08 -15.70
CA THR A 158 -5.08 15.01 -14.73
C THR A 158 -4.74 13.99 -13.64
N PRO A 159 -4.91 14.30 -12.34
CA PRO A 159 -4.71 13.33 -11.28
C PRO A 159 -5.62 12.10 -11.46
N LEU A 160 -5.09 10.89 -11.20
CA LEU A 160 -5.79 9.63 -11.45
C LEU A 160 -7.15 9.55 -10.75
N ASN A 161 -7.25 10.06 -9.53
CA ASN A 161 -8.50 10.03 -8.78
C ASN A 161 -9.58 10.95 -9.36
N GLU A 162 -9.22 11.93 -10.19
CA GLU A 162 -10.13 12.89 -10.83
C GLU A 162 -10.65 12.39 -12.18
N LEU A 163 -10.01 11.38 -12.78
CA LEU A 163 -10.48 10.73 -14.00
C LEU A 163 -11.79 9.99 -13.75
N SER A 164 -12.63 9.88 -14.78
CA SER A 164 -13.82 9.04 -14.72
C SER A 164 -13.44 7.57 -14.57
N ILE A 165 -14.26 6.79 -13.86
CA ILE A 165 -13.98 5.36 -13.68
C ILE A 165 -14.03 4.61 -15.01
N SER A 166 -14.79 5.09 -15.99
CA SER A 166 -14.79 4.55 -17.35
C SER A 166 -13.42 4.60 -18.02
N THR A 167 -12.58 5.61 -17.73
CA THR A 167 -11.20 5.66 -18.24
C THR A 167 -10.42 4.42 -17.83
N PHE A 168 -10.56 3.97 -16.58
CA PHE A 168 -9.91 2.76 -16.08
C PHE A 168 -10.59 1.48 -16.57
N MET A 169 -11.93 1.43 -16.55
CA MET A 169 -12.68 0.24 -16.99
C MET A 169 -12.52 -0.06 -18.49
N ASN A 170 -12.32 0.97 -19.30
CA ASN A 170 -12.14 0.85 -20.75
C ASN A 170 -10.69 0.67 -21.17
N ALA A 171 -9.74 0.82 -20.25
CA ALA A 171 -8.33 0.55 -20.51
C ALA A 171 -8.12 -0.92 -20.94
N ASN A 172 -7.00 -1.18 -21.61
CA ASN A 172 -6.62 -2.51 -22.10
C ASN A 172 -7.73 -3.16 -22.95
N ASP A 173 -8.27 -2.41 -23.93
CA ASP A 173 -9.35 -2.84 -24.81
C ASP A 173 -10.62 -3.27 -24.05
N GLY A 174 -10.99 -2.52 -23.01
CA GLY A 174 -12.17 -2.82 -22.19
C GLY A 174 -11.97 -3.92 -21.16
N LYS A 175 -10.74 -4.41 -20.98
CA LYS A 175 -10.39 -5.41 -19.96
C LYS A 175 -10.13 -4.80 -18.58
N GLY A 176 -10.35 -3.50 -18.41
CA GLY A 176 -10.15 -2.80 -17.15
C GLY A 176 -8.66 -2.57 -16.88
N CYS A 177 -8.33 -2.16 -15.65
CA CYS A 177 -6.92 -2.08 -15.29
C CYS A 177 -6.59 -2.22 -13.80
N VAL A 178 -5.37 -2.69 -13.55
CA VAL A 178 -4.73 -2.79 -12.23
C VAL A 178 -3.87 -1.55 -12.01
N LEU A 179 -4.27 -0.71 -11.08
CA LEU A 179 -3.56 0.50 -10.68
C LEU A 179 -2.56 0.19 -9.57
N LEU A 180 -1.28 0.27 -9.91
CA LEU A 180 -0.16 0.02 -9.00
C LEU A 180 0.35 1.35 -8.44
N LEU A 181 0.11 1.62 -7.17
CA LEU A 181 0.50 2.85 -6.48
C LEU A 181 1.60 2.57 -5.46
N ILE A 182 2.73 3.26 -5.57
CA ILE A 182 3.84 3.19 -4.61
C ILE A 182 3.76 4.36 -3.63
N ASP A 183 3.95 4.11 -2.33
CA ASP A 183 3.90 5.16 -1.29
C ASP A 183 5.15 6.07 -1.26
N GLY A 184 6.26 5.61 -1.85
CA GLY A 184 7.54 6.30 -2.02
C GLY A 184 8.37 6.44 -0.76
N ARG A 185 8.16 5.58 0.25
CA ARG A 185 9.06 5.46 1.39
C ARG A 185 10.32 4.66 0.99
N PHE A 186 11.26 5.36 0.37
CA PHE A 186 12.57 4.84 -0.02
C PHE A 186 13.66 5.24 0.99
N ASP A 187 14.88 4.68 0.81
CA ASP A 187 16.06 5.15 1.53
C ASP A 187 16.22 6.67 1.33
N PRO A 188 16.29 7.48 2.42
CA PRO A 188 16.56 8.92 2.33
C PRO A 188 17.79 9.28 1.50
N LYS A 189 18.79 8.40 1.41
CA LYS A 189 20.00 8.60 0.60
C LYS A 189 19.75 8.58 -0.90
N LEU A 190 18.62 8.03 -1.36
CA LEU A 190 18.25 8.02 -2.77
C LEU A 190 17.65 9.38 -3.23
N ASN A 191 17.70 10.42 -2.37
CA ASN A 191 17.53 11.84 -2.70
C ASN A 191 16.34 12.15 -3.62
N GLY A 192 15.16 11.58 -3.34
CA GLY A 192 13.94 11.92 -4.07
C GLY A 192 13.90 11.40 -5.51
N GLN A 193 14.80 10.50 -5.92
CA GLN A 193 14.61 9.74 -7.14
C GLN A 193 13.32 8.93 -7.01
N THR A 194 12.31 9.35 -7.75
CA THR A 194 11.10 8.56 -7.89
C THR A 194 11.43 7.47 -8.90
N PHE A 195 11.84 6.30 -8.41
CA PHE A 195 12.07 5.11 -9.25
C PHE A 195 10.80 4.59 -9.94
N VAL A 196 9.69 5.32 -9.83
CA VAL A 196 8.42 4.92 -10.43
C VAL A 196 8.57 4.82 -11.94
N ARG A 197 7.84 3.89 -12.52
CA ARG A 197 7.82 3.61 -13.95
C ARG A 197 6.40 3.84 -14.47
N PRO A 198 5.91 5.09 -14.57
CA PRO A 198 4.55 5.36 -15.00
C PRO A 198 4.31 4.78 -16.39
N ASP A 199 5.29 4.88 -17.31
CA ASP A 199 5.28 4.26 -18.64
C ASP A 199 5.04 2.73 -18.62
N LYS A 200 5.30 2.08 -17.48
CA LYS A 200 5.06 0.65 -17.22
C LYS A 200 3.81 0.38 -16.38
N GLY A 201 3.03 1.40 -16.06
CA GLY A 201 1.82 1.33 -15.24
C GLY A 201 2.09 1.26 -13.73
N ILE A 202 3.25 1.76 -13.28
CA ILE A 202 3.65 1.82 -11.86
C ILE A 202 3.76 3.29 -11.45
N PHE A 203 2.83 3.76 -10.64
CA PHE A 203 2.66 5.18 -10.33
C PHE A 203 3.09 5.53 -8.91
N PHE A 204 3.51 6.78 -8.73
CA PHE A 204 3.76 7.32 -7.39
C PHE A 204 2.45 7.80 -6.77
N GLY A 205 1.98 7.14 -5.71
CA GLY A 205 0.65 7.35 -5.14
C GLY A 205 0.36 8.79 -4.67
N PRO A 206 1.20 9.41 -3.81
CA PRO A 206 0.93 10.72 -3.25
C PRO A 206 0.69 11.85 -4.28
N PRO A 207 1.48 12.03 -5.36
CA PRO A 207 1.19 13.03 -6.38
C PRO A 207 0.19 12.56 -7.44
N ALA A 208 0.08 11.25 -7.70
CA ALA A 208 -0.84 10.75 -8.72
C ALA A 208 -2.31 10.84 -8.27
N LEU A 209 -2.55 10.96 -6.96
CA LEU A 209 -3.87 11.25 -6.40
C LEU A 209 -3.90 12.75 -6.02
N ALA A 210 -4.97 13.47 -6.40
CA ALA A 210 -5.28 14.83 -5.96
C ALA A 210 -5.67 14.88 -4.48
N ARG A 211 -4.82 14.31 -3.62
CA ARG A 211 -4.83 14.58 -2.20
C ARG A 211 -4.35 16.02 -2.08
N ARG A 212 -5.29 16.99 -2.07
CA ARG A 212 -5.02 18.24 -1.35
C ARG A 212 -4.41 17.80 -0.04
N ARG A 213 -3.19 18.24 0.27
CA ARG A 213 -2.58 18.02 1.58
C ARG A 213 -3.65 18.40 2.61
N TRP A 214 -4.35 17.41 3.15
CA TRP A 214 -4.79 17.51 4.52
C TRP A 214 -3.48 17.75 5.25
N PRO A 215 -3.28 18.88 5.94
CA PRO A 215 -2.01 19.15 6.57
C PRO A 215 -1.70 17.89 7.37
N ALA A 216 -0.58 17.25 7.01
CA ALA A 216 -0.04 16.17 7.81
C ALA A 216 -0.13 16.68 9.24
N ALA A 217 -0.73 15.90 10.13
CA ALA A 217 -0.63 16.15 11.54
C ALA A 217 0.86 16.05 11.90
N THR A 218 1.62 17.09 11.59
CA THR A 218 2.88 17.47 12.22
C THR A 218 2.51 18.03 13.59
N SER A 219 1.78 17.24 14.35
CA SER A 219 1.72 17.34 15.80
C SER A 219 2.44 16.12 16.34
N GLY A 220 3.76 16.09 16.12
CA GLY A 220 4.62 15.55 17.18
C GLY A 220 4.27 16.28 18.48
N PRO A 221 4.35 15.61 19.64
CA PRO A 221 3.93 16.21 20.90
C PRO A 221 4.71 17.50 21.10
N LYS A 222 4.03 18.65 21.01
CA LYS A 222 4.59 19.93 21.42
C LYS A 222 4.86 19.81 22.91
N ARG A 223 6.12 19.53 23.28
CA ARG A 223 6.64 19.76 24.62
C ARG A 223 6.28 21.20 24.99
N ARG A 224 5.27 21.38 25.84
CA ARG A 224 4.98 22.65 26.47
C ARG A 224 6.17 22.97 27.37
N THR A 225 7.07 23.82 26.91
CA THR A 225 7.98 24.55 27.76
C THR A 225 7.13 25.52 28.59
N ARG A 226 6.93 25.21 29.87
CA ARG A 226 6.45 26.19 30.85
C ARG A 226 7.63 27.06 31.23
N ALA A 227 7.69 28.27 30.69
CA ALA A 227 8.47 29.35 31.28
C ALA A 227 7.70 29.87 32.51
N GLY A 228 8.40 30.03 33.64
CA GLY A 228 7.92 30.71 34.86
C GLY A 228 7.59 32.17 34.58
N THR A 229 6.72 32.82 35.34
CA THR A 229 6.90 33.40 36.70
C THR A 229 5.50 33.89 37.16
N ALA A 230 5.14 34.23 38.39
CA ALA A 230 5.66 34.14 39.75
C ALA A 230 4.49 34.47 40.73
N SER A 231 4.67 34.11 42.00
CA SER A 231 4.04 34.70 43.20
C SER A 231 2.56 34.44 43.49
N GLY A 232 2.30 33.84 44.66
CA GLY A 232 0.97 33.72 45.27
C GLY A 232 1.05 32.89 46.54
N LYS A 233 0.95 33.55 47.69
CA LYS A 233 1.26 33.08 49.05
C LYS A 233 0.43 31.86 49.50
N SER A 234 1.09 31.01 50.29
CA SER A 234 0.53 29.93 51.11
C SER A 234 -0.23 30.49 52.31
N ILE A 235 -1.49 30.08 52.54
CA ILE A 235 -2.21 30.11 53.84
C ILE A 235 -3.32 29.03 53.84
N PHE A 236 -3.22 28.02 54.75
CA PHE A 236 -4.24 27.19 55.46
C PHE A 236 -5.38 26.48 54.66
N SER A 237 -6.00 25.34 55.04
CA SER A 237 -6.12 24.56 56.28
C SER A 237 -6.54 23.11 55.94
N ARG A 238 -6.20 22.16 56.83
CA ARG A 238 -6.79 20.82 56.94
C ARG A 238 -8.27 20.87 57.35
N ALA A 239 -9.05 19.91 56.85
CA ALA A 239 -10.21 19.19 57.43
C ALA A 239 -10.88 18.47 56.23
N ILE A 240 -11.19 17.17 56.19
CA ILE A 240 -11.50 16.13 57.19
C ILE A 240 -10.87 14.83 56.70
#